data_AF-A0A1X1QRL3-F1
#
_entry.id   AF-A0A1X1QRL3-F1
#
_cell.length_a   1.000
_cell.length_b   1.000
_cell.length_c   1.000
_cell.angle_alpha   90.00
_cell.angle_beta   90.00
_cell.angle_gamma   90.00
#
_symmetry.space_group_name_H-M   'P 1'
#
loop_
_entity.id
_entity.type
_entity.pdbx_description
1 polymer ?
#
loop_
_entity_poly.entity_id
_entity_poly.type
_entity_poly.pdbx_seq_one_letter_code
_entity_poly.pdbx_strand_id
1 'polypeptide(L)'
;MKNYSWQFIPVLKNRGFLAGFNYKNPNANNITRQTRTAIWLYKMLNDFCQSGKFDHKEIIDDLSYNTKNDKAFACAGNVTNSYMSCRRLATPIISKAEIKKIILGGGQNLLSPERRFDAIIFNSPELFK
;
A
#
# COMPACT_ATOMS: atom_id res chain seq x y z
N MET A 1 7.43 -21.63 -16.88
CA MET A 1 6.14 -21.66 -16.15
C MET A 1 6.30 -22.56 -14.94
N LYS A 2 6.37 -22.00 -13.72
CA LYS A 2 6.33 -22.82 -12.49
C LYS A 2 4.86 -23.06 -12.16
N ASN A 3 4.39 -24.29 -12.36
CA ASN A 3 3.09 -24.74 -11.89
C ASN A 3 3.16 -24.82 -10.36
N TYR A 4 2.76 -23.75 -9.68
CA TYR A 4 2.55 -23.82 -8.24
C TYR A 4 1.27 -24.63 -8.00
N SER A 5 1.47 -25.93 -7.79
CA SER A 5 0.47 -26.84 -7.26
C SER A 5 -0.12 -26.23 -5.99
N TRP A 6 -1.45 -26.13 -5.92
CA TRP A 6 -2.25 -25.62 -4.79
C TRP A 6 -2.09 -26.42 -3.47
N GLN A 7 -1.04 -27.22 -3.33
CA GLN A 7 -0.83 -28.14 -2.23
C GLN A 7 -0.19 -27.50 -0.99
N PHE A 8 0.30 -26.25 -1.06
CA PHE A 8 1.10 -25.69 0.04
C PHE A 8 0.35 -24.92 1.13
N ILE A 9 -0.97 -24.71 1.06
CA ILE A 9 -1.67 -24.01 2.14
C ILE A 9 -3.02 -24.65 2.48
N PRO A 10 -3.04 -25.74 3.26
CA PRO A 10 -4.28 -26.34 3.79
C PRO A 10 -5.16 -25.32 4.55
N VAL A 11 -4.53 -24.32 5.17
CA VAL A 11 -5.22 -23.25 5.94
C VAL A 11 -6.09 -22.35 5.06
N LEU A 12 -5.68 -22.07 3.82
CA LEU A 12 -6.49 -21.26 2.89
C LEU A 12 -7.67 -22.04 2.30
N LYS A 13 -7.66 -23.36 2.40
CA LYS A 13 -8.79 -24.21 2.02
C LYS A 13 -9.92 -24.18 3.06
N ASN A 14 -9.66 -23.63 4.24
CA ASN A 14 -10.66 -23.44 5.27
C ASN A 14 -11.62 -22.32 4.82
N ARG A 15 -12.80 -22.72 4.31
CA ARG A 15 -13.80 -21.82 3.72
C ARG A 15 -14.14 -20.62 4.61
N GLY A 16 -13.95 -20.72 5.93
CA GLY A 16 -14.14 -19.62 6.89
C GLY A 16 -13.14 -18.46 6.76
N PHE A 17 -11.86 -18.74 6.47
CA PHE A 17 -10.84 -17.68 6.34
C PHE A 17 -11.09 -16.84 5.08
N LEU A 18 -11.38 -17.50 3.95
CA LEU A 18 -11.71 -16.82 2.69
C LEU A 18 -13.10 -16.17 2.72
N ALA A 19 -14.07 -16.68 3.50
CA ALA A 19 -15.40 -16.08 3.65
C ALA A 19 -15.35 -14.71 4.33
N GLY A 20 -14.42 -14.47 5.26
CA GLY A 20 -14.20 -13.15 5.87
C GLY A 20 -13.69 -12.10 4.87
N PHE A 21 -13.03 -12.53 3.79
CA PHE A 21 -12.54 -11.68 2.70
C PHE A 21 -13.59 -11.52 1.58
N ASN A 22 -14.87 -11.31 1.91
CA ASN A 22 -15.95 -10.98 0.97
C ASN A 22 -15.76 -11.60 -0.44
N TYR A 23 -15.51 -12.92 -0.46
CA TYR A 23 -15.15 -13.65 -1.67
C TYR A 23 -16.43 -13.86 -2.48
N LYS A 24 -16.90 -12.79 -3.13
CA LYS A 24 -18.19 -12.75 -3.82
C LYS A 24 -18.28 -13.71 -5.02
N ASN A 25 -17.17 -14.33 -5.42
CA ASN A 25 -17.15 -15.23 -6.56
C ASN A 25 -16.21 -16.42 -6.30
N PRO A 26 -16.74 -17.64 -6.04
CA PRO A 26 -15.93 -18.86 -5.88
C PRO A 26 -15.15 -19.26 -7.14
N ASN A 27 -15.45 -18.67 -8.31
CA ASN A 27 -14.70 -18.82 -9.56
C ASN A 27 -13.74 -17.65 -9.84
N ALA A 28 -13.44 -16.80 -8.85
CA ALA A 28 -12.43 -15.76 -9.01
C ALA A 28 -11.04 -16.39 -9.16
N ASN A 29 -10.59 -16.54 -10.42
CA ASN A 29 -9.26 -17.03 -10.77
C ASN A 29 -8.12 -16.06 -10.41
N ASN A 30 -8.43 -14.87 -9.88
CA ASN A 30 -7.46 -13.81 -9.63
C ASN A 30 -7.47 -13.36 -8.18
N ILE A 31 -6.32 -13.47 -7.51
CA ILE A 31 -6.10 -12.96 -6.15
C ILE A 31 -5.97 -11.43 -6.21
N THR A 32 -6.83 -10.73 -5.47
CA THR A 32 -6.74 -9.26 -5.36
C THR A 32 -5.54 -8.83 -4.52
N ARG A 33 -5.09 -7.58 -4.69
CA ARG A 33 -4.01 -6.99 -3.88
C ARG A 33 -4.29 -7.10 -2.38
N GLN A 34 -5.53 -6.83 -1.97
CA GLN A 34 -5.98 -6.84 -0.58
C GLN A 34 -5.95 -8.25 0.00
N THR A 35 -6.50 -9.22 -0.74
CA THR A 35 -6.47 -10.63 -0.34
C THR A 35 -5.04 -11.13 -0.17
N ARG A 36 -4.15 -10.81 -1.12
CA ARG A 36 -2.72 -11.17 -1.03
C ARG A 36 -2.06 -10.58 0.23
N THR A 37 -2.31 -9.31 0.50
CA THR A 37 -1.75 -8.61 1.67
C THR A 37 -2.19 -9.25 2.98
N ALA A 38 -3.44 -9.72 3.04
CA ALA A 38 -3.94 -10.45 4.20
C ALA A 38 -3.30 -11.84 4.35
N ILE A 39 -3.05 -12.55 3.23
CA ILE A 39 -2.32 -13.82 3.25
C ILE A 39 -0.89 -13.61 3.76
N TRP A 40 -0.21 -12.55 3.31
CA TRP A 40 1.13 -12.20 3.79
C TRP A 40 1.14 -11.93 5.29
N LEU A 41 0.22 -11.09 5.77
CA LEU A 41 0.11 -10.78 7.19
C LEU A 41 -0.14 -12.04 8.02
N TYR A 42 -1.07 -12.89 7.58
CA TYR A 42 -1.34 -14.16 8.25
C TYR A 42 -0.08 -15.04 8.32
N LYS A 43 0.64 -15.22 7.22
CA LYS A 43 1.85 -16.04 7.16
C LYS A 43 2.94 -15.49 8.08
N MET A 44 3.16 -14.18 8.07
CA MET A 44 4.12 -13.52 8.97
C MET A 44 3.78 -13.76 10.45
N LEU A 45 2.50 -13.60 10.82
CA LEU A 45 2.04 -13.83 12.19
C LEU A 45 2.15 -15.31 12.59
N ASN A 46 1.78 -16.23 11.69
CA ASN A 46 1.89 -17.67 11.94
C ASN A 46 3.35 -18.10 12.16
N ASP A 47 4.27 -17.63 11.31
CA ASP A 47 5.69 -17.97 11.41
C ASP A 47 6.32 -17.38 12.67
N PHE A 48 5.89 -16.17 13.04
CA PHE A 48 6.25 -15.56 14.31
C PHE A 48 5.76 -16.39 15.51
N CYS A 49 4.51 -16.86 15.50
CA CYS A 49 3.98 -17.73 16.56
C CYS A 49 4.72 -19.06 16.66
N GLN A 50 5.17 -19.63 15.53
CA GLN A 50 5.82 -20.94 15.49
C GLN A 50 7.33 -20.89 15.81
N SER A 51 8.02 -19.84 15.36
CA SER A 51 9.48 -19.78 15.39
C SER A 51 10.05 -18.52 16.05
N GLY A 52 9.19 -17.60 16.51
CA GLY A 52 9.57 -16.32 17.10
C GLY A 52 10.11 -15.29 16.09
N LYS A 53 10.18 -15.64 14.80
CA LYS A 53 10.69 -14.78 13.72
C LYS A 53 10.02 -15.13 12.39
N PHE A 54 10.15 -14.25 11.39
CA PHE A 54 9.71 -14.51 10.02
C PHE A 54 10.61 -13.76 9.03
N ASP A 55 10.74 -14.27 7.81
CA ASP A 55 11.41 -13.55 6.73
C ASP A 55 10.37 -12.88 5.82
N HIS A 56 10.25 -11.55 5.96
CA HIS A 56 9.27 -10.79 5.17
C HIS A 56 9.60 -10.77 3.67
N LYS A 57 10.88 -10.85 3.28
CA LYS A 57 11.28 -10.78 1.87
C LYS A 57 10.87 -12.06 1.16
N GLU A 58 11.21 -13.19 1.77
CA GLU A 58 10.84 -14.52 1.29
C GLU A 58 9.31 -14.63 1.14
N ILE A 59 8.55 -14.24 2.18
CA ILE A 59 7.08 -14.29 2.16
C ILE A 59 6.50 -13.42 1.03
N ILE A 60 7.03 -12.20 0.83
CA ILE A 60 6.52 -11.27 -0.19
C ILE A 60 6.84 -11.77 -1.61
N ASP A 61 8.03 -12.31 -1.83
CA ASP A 61 8.49 -12.78 -3.14
C ASP A 61 7.79 -14.09 -3.54
N ASP A 62 7.73 -15.06 -2.63
CA ASP A 62 7.11 -16.37 -2.87
C ASP A 62 5.59 -16.26 -3.05
N LEU A 63 4.96 -15.34 -2.32
CA LEU A 63 3.52 -15.09 -2.38
C LEU A 63 3.18 -13.85 -3.22
N SER A 64 4.04 -13.46 -4.16
CA SER A 64 3.81 -12.32 -5.07
C SER A 64 2.73 -12.58 -6.14
N TYR A 65 2.45 -13.85 -6.42
CA TYR A 65 1.48 -14.31 -7.42
C TYR A 65 1.63 -13.59 -8.79
N ASN A 66 2.86 -13.30 -9.22
CA ASN A 66 3.21 -12.61 -10.47
C ASN A 66 2.65 -11.17 -10.61
N THR A 67 2.50 -10.44 -9.51
CA THR A 67 1.96 -9.06 -9.54
C THR A 67 2.88 -8.09 -8.80
N LYS A 68 2.78 -6.78 -9.08
CA LYS A 68 3.63 -5.75 -8.45
C LYS A 68 3.38 -5.64 -6.94
N ASN A 69 4.45 -5.55 -6.16
CA ASN A 69 4.44 -5.62 -4.69
C ASN A 69 4.50 -4.26 -3.98
N ASP A 70 4.95 -3.20 -4.66
CA ASP A 70 5.33 -1.90 -4.08
C ASP A 70 4.24 -1.15 -3.30
N LYS A 71 2.97 -1.57 -3.41
CA LYS A 71 1.81 -0.90 -2.78
C LYS A 71 0.81 -1.87 -2.16
N ALA A 72 1.25 -3.07 -1.77
CA ALA A 72 0.37 -4.10 -1.22
C ALA A 72 -0.46 -3.60 -0.02
N PHE A 73 0.20 -2.96 0.94
CA PHE A 73 -0.42 -2.39 2.15
C PHE A 73 -1.04 -0.99 1.97
N ALA A 74 -0.95 -0.40 0.77
CA ALA A 74 -1.49 0.94 0.55
C ALA A 74 -3.01 0.89 0.34
N CYS A 75 -3.74 1.77 1.01
CA CYS A 75 -5.16 2.02 0.79
C CYS A 75 -5.37 3.32 0.01
N ALA A 76 -6.45 3.39 -0.76
CA ALA A 76 -6.81 4.59 -1.49
C ALA A 76 -7.31 5.69 -0.52
N GLY A 77 -7.10 6.96 -0.89
CA GLY A 77 -7.43 8.12 -0.06
C GLY A 77 -8.91 8.18 0.33
N ASN A 78 -9.81 7.75 -0.54
CA ASN A 78 -11.25 7.67 -0.24
C ASN A 78 -11.58 6.71 0.92
N VAL A 79 -10.79 5.66 1.12
CA VAL A 79 -10.94 4.71 2.24
C VAL A 79 -10.32 5.28 3.51
N THR A 80 -9.15 5.90 3.42
CA THR A 80 -8.42 6.40 4.60
C THR A 80 -8.94 7.74 5.11
N ASN A 81 -9.62 8.53 4.28
CA ASN A 81 -10.04 9.90 4.61
C ASN A 81 -10.91 9.99 5.87
N SER A 82 -11.84 9.05 6.07
CA SER A 82 -12.70 9.03 7.27
C SER A 82 -11.88 8.93 8.56
N TYR A 83 -10.83 8.12 8.54
CA TYR A 83 -9.93 7.88 9.67
C TYR A 83 -8.89 8.99 9.87
N MET A 84 -8.64 9.81 8.85
CA MET A 84 -7.68 10.91 8.91
C MET A 84 -8.33 12.26 9.26
N SER A 85 -9.66 12.30 9.39
CA SER A 85 -10.42 13.52 9.67
C SER A 85 -9.94 14.18 10.97
N CYS A 86 -9.31 15.34 10.84
CA CYS A 86 -8.82 16.13 11.97
C CYS A 86 -8.78 17.61 11.61
N ARG A 87 -8.77 18.48 12.63
CA ARG A 87 -8.74 19.94 12.45
C ARG A 87 -7.57 20.40 11.57
N ARG A 88 -6.42 19.72 11.66
CA ARG A 88 -5.20 20.04 10.88
C ARG A 88 -5.36 19.79 9.38
N LEU A 89 -6.21 18.85 8.96
CA LEU A 89 -6.54 18.68 7.54
C LEU A 89 -7.47 19.80 7.03
N ALA A 90 -8.37 20.29 7.89
CA ALA A 90 -9.27 21.39 7.55
C ALA A 90 -8.57 22.77 7.53
N THR A 91 -7.53 22.93 8.35
CA THR A 91 -6.75 24.16 8.49
C THR A 91 -5.27 23.87 8.30
N PRO A 92 -4.76 23.89 7.05
CA PRO A 92 -3.36 23.61 6.79
C PRO A 92 -2.46 24.66 7.44
N ILE A 93 -1.33 24.22 8.02
CA ILE A 93 -0.34 25.11 8.68
C ILE A 93 0.24 26.11 7.67
N ILE A 94 0.40 25.67 6.42
CA ILE A 94 0.95 26.46 5.33
C ILE A 94 -0.20 26.76 4.37
N SER A 95 -0.46 28.05 4.14
CA SER A 95 -1.47 28.47 3.17
C SER A 95 -0.99 28.20 1.74
N LYS A 96 -1.91 28.06 0.80
CA LYS A 96 -1.56 27.84 -0.62
C LYS A 96 -0.67 28.95 -1.18
N ALA A 97 -0.87 30.20 -0.73
CA ALA A 97 -0.07 31.34 -1.18
C ALA A 97 1.39 31.28 -0.71
N GLU A 98 1.65 30.68 0.45
CA GLU A 98 3.01 30.55 1.00
C GLU A 98 3.83 29.48 0.25
N ILE A 99 3.19 28.48 -0.37
CA ILE A 99 3.87 27.43 -1.14
C ILE A 99 4.74 28.05 -2.26
N LYS A 100 4.22 29.04 -2.99
CA LYS A 100 4.97 29.76 -4.03
C LYS A 100 6.23 30.41 -3.46
N LYS A 101 6.11 31.09 -2.32
CA LYS A 101 7.23 31.77 -1.66
C LYS A 101 8.29 30.78 -1.17
N ILE A 102 7.87 29.64 -0.62
CA ILE A 102 8.78 28.58 -0.18
C ILE A 102 9.58 28.02 -1.36
N ILE A 103 8.94 27.75 -2.51
CA ILE A 103 9.61 27.21 -3.70
C ILE A 103 10.50 28.27 -4.38
N LEU A 104 10.02 29.50 -4.53
CA LEU A 104 10.84 30.56 -5.14
C LEU A 104 11.99 31.01 -4.24
N GLY A 105 11.84 30.86 -2.92
CA GLY A 105 12.89 31.10 -1.92
C GLY A 105 13.92 29.98 -1.81
N GLY A 106 13.85 28.94 -2.66
CA GLY A 106 14.81 27.84 -2.65
C GLY A 106 14.56 26.78 -1.57
N GLY A 107 13.39 26.79 -0.91
CA GLY A 107 13.03 25.81 0.12
C GLY A 107 12.98 24.37 -0.39
N GLN A 108 12.74 24.16 -1.69
CA GLN A 108 12.86 22.87 -2.37
C GLN A 108 14.26 22.28 -2.27
N ASN A 109 15.31 23.11 -2.15
CA ASN A 109 16.69 22.62 -2.02
C ASN A 109 16.94 21.98 -0.65
N LEU A 110 16.07 22.24 0.33
CA LEU A 110 16.11 21.62 1.66
C LEU A 110 15.41 20.25 1.67
N LEU A 111 14.67 19.91 0.62
CA LEU A 111 14.07 18.60 0.45
C LEU A 111 15.07 17.69 -0.28
N SER A 112 15.28 16.49 0.26
CA SER A 112 15.95 15.42 -0.48
C SER A 112 15.21 15.17 -1.81
N PRO A 113 15.86 14.63 -2.85
CA PRO A 113 15.22 14.37 -4.14
C PRO A 113 13.88 13.64 -3.97
N GLU A 114 12.76 14.32 -4.22
CA GLU A 114 11.42 13.78 -4.00
C GLU A 114 10.65 13.80 -5.31
N ARG A 115 10.54 12.61 -5.90
CA ARG A 115 9.99 12.40 -7.24
C ARG A 115 8.55 12.93 -7.39
N ARG A 116 7.72 12.90 -6.34
CA ARG A 116 6.32 13.34 -6.45
C ARG A 116 6.21 14.87 -6.42
N PHE A 117 7.08 15.54 -5.69
CA PHE A 117 7.18 16.98 -5.59
C PHE A 117 7.69 17.57 -6.90
N ASP A 118 8.74 16.99 -7.47
CA ASP A 118 9.26 17.37 -8.80
C ASP A 118 8.17 17.23 -9.87
N ALA A 119 7.41 16.12 -9.82
CA ALA A 119 6.29 15.90 -10.75
C ALA A 119 5.16 16.92 -10.56
N ILE A 120 4.88 17.35 -9.33
CA ILE A 120 3.87 18.39 -9.07
C ILE A 120 4.35 19.74 -9.62
N ILE A 121 5.60 20.13 -9.36
CA ILE A 121 6.17 21.37 -9.90
C ILE A 121 6.09 21.38 -11.43
N PHE A 122 6.45 20.27 -12.08
CA PHE A 122 6.44 20.16 -13.54
C PHE A 122 5.02 20.24 -14.13
N ASN A 123 4.03 19.59 -13.51
CA ASN A 123 2.68 19.49 -14.06
C ASN A 123 1.76 20.66 -13.69
N SER A 124 2.15 21.49 -12.71
CA SER A 124 1.34 22.60 -12.20
C SER A 124 2.00 23.96 -12.39
N PRO A 125 2.16 24.46 -13.63
CA PRO A 125 2.76 25.77 -13.89
C PRO A 125 1.97 26.94 -13.28
N GLU A 126 0.68 26.75 -12.99
CA GLU A 126 -0.15 27.72 -12.26
C GLU A 126 0.33 28.01 -10.84
N LEU A 127 1.18 27.17 -10.25
CA LEU A 127 1.80 27.43 -8.94
C LEU A 127 2.66 28.69 -8.91
N PHE A 128 3.14 29.13 -10.07
CA PHE A 128 4.05 30.28 -10.20
C PHE A 128 3.41 31.52 -10.84
N LYS A 129 2.14 31.42 -11.26
CA LYS A 129 1.38 32.58 -11.75
C LYS A 129 1.07 33.57 -10.64
#